data_AF-A0A4R0YUT7-F1
#
_entry.id   AF-A0A4R0YUT7-F1
#
_cell.length_a   1.000
_cell.length_b   1.000
_cell.length_c   1.000
_cell.angle_alpha   90.00
_cell.angle_beta   90.00
_cell.angle_gamma   90.00
#
_symmetry.space_group_name_H-M   'P 1'
#
loop_
_entity.id
_entity.type
_entity.pdbx_description
1 polymer ?
#
loop_
_entity_poly.entity_id
_entity_poly.type
_entity_poly.pdbx_seq_one_letter_code
_entity_poly.pdbx_strand_id
1 'polypeptide(L)' 'MELNFCVVDEQGEPLDVFCEVHARGGHVHWRAWVYGFASLKDSFEGNAFDESAIAGQVQTEVLLRGIRAAD' A
#
# COMPACT_ATOMS: atom_id res chain seq x y z
N MET A 1 4.75 8.36 -10.67
CA MET A 1 4.70 6.97 -11.17
C MET A 1 3.55 6.27 -10.47
N GLU A 2 2.95 5.27 -11.10
CA GLU A 2 1.92 4.42 -10.49
C GLU A 2 2.50 3.02 -10.27
N LEU A 3 2.28 2.46 -9.09
CA LEU A 3 2.64 1.09 -8.73
C LEU A 3 1.37 0.34 -8.35
N ASN A 4 1.19 -0.83 -8.95
CA ASN A 4 0.10 -1.74 -8.63
C ASN A 4 0.69 -3.06 -8.18
N PHE A 5 0.30 -3.52 -6.99
CA PHE A 5 0.77 -4.77 -6.42
C PHE A 5 -0.24 -5.31 -5.42
N CYS A 6 -0.09 -6.57 -5.03
CA CYS A 6 -0.92 -7.17 -3.99
C CYS A 6 -0.12 -7.28 -2.69
N VAL A 7 -0.77 -7.07 -1.56
CA VAL A 7 -0.25 -7.40 -0.23
C VAL A 7 -1.11 -8.48 0.40
N VAL A 8 -0.59 -9.17 1.41
CA VAL A 8 -1.36 -10.14 2.19
C VAL A 8 -1.66 -9.56 3.56
N ASP A 9 -2.89 -9.71 4.02
CA ASP A 9 -3.28 -9.32 5.37
C ASP A 9 -2.84 -10.36 6.43
N GLU A 10 -3.23 -10.14 7.69
CA GLU A 10 -2.91 -11.03 8.81
C GLU A 10 -3.53 -12.43 8.69
N GLN A 11 -4.55 -12.60 7.85
CA GLN A 11 -5.29 -13.85 7.62
C GLN A 11 -4.77 -14.59 6.39
N GLY A 12 -3.86 -13.96 5.63
CA GLY A 12 -3.30 -14.49 4.40
C GLY A 12 -4.14 -14.16 3.16
N GLU A 13 -5.15 -13.29 3.29
CA GLU A 13 -5.99 -12.91 2.16
C GLU A 13 -5.30 -11.83 1.32
N PRO A 14 -5.39 -11.91 -0.02
CA PRO A 14 -4.80 -10.91 -0.90
C PRO A 14 -5.63 -9.62 -0.91
N LEU A 15 -4.92 -8.50 -0.86
CA LEU A 15 -5.44 -7.15 -1.01
C LEU A 15 -4.75 -6.46 -2.18
N ASP A 16 -5.53 -5.85 -3.06
CA ASP A 16 -5.00 -5.08 -4.19
C ASP A 16 -4.62 -3.68 -3.73
N VAL A 17 -3.44 -3.22 -4.13
CA VAL A 17 -2.93 -1.89 -3.81
C VAL A 17 -2.70 -1.12 -5.10
N PHE A 18 -3.36 0.02 -5.22
CA PHE A 18 -3.01 1.07 -6.16
C PHE A 18 -2.19 2.12 -5.42
N CYS A 19 -1.00 2.48 -5.92
CA CYS A 19 -0.11 3.42 -5.26
C CYS A 19 0.44 4.48 -6.22
N GLU A 20 0.22 5.74 -5.89
CA GLU A 20 0.84 6.89 -6.56
C GLU A 20 2.15 7.26 -5.87
N VAL A 21 3.19 7.47 -6.67
CA VAL A 21 4.55 7.77 -6.21
C VAL A 21 5.05 9.08 -6.83
N HIS A 22 5.53 9.98 -5.97
CA HIS A 22 6.06 11.29 -6.30
C HIS A 22 7.49 11.45 -5.75
N ALA A 23 8.49 11.44 -6.63
CA ALA A 23 9.87 11.75 -6.27
C ALA A 23 10.11 13.27 -6.24
N ARG A 24 10.58 13.81 -5.11
CA ARG A 24 10.97 15.22 -4.99
C ARG A 24 12.21 15.37 -4.10
N GLY A 25 13.28 15.93 -4.67
CA GLY A 25 14.46 16.36 -3.90
C GLY A 25 15.17 15.24 -3.13
N GLY A 26 15.23 14.03 -3.68
CA GLY A 26 15.88 12.87 -3.03
C GLY A 26 15.00 12.11 -2.04
N HIS A 27 13.73 12.50 -1.89
CA HIS A 27 12.72 11.78 -1.13
C HIS A 27 11.60 11.29 -2.04
N VAL A 28 11.08 10.10 -1.76
CA VAL A 28 9.98 9.49 -2.49
C VAL A 28 8.73 9.54 -1.61
N HIS A 29 7.78 10.37 -1.99
CA HIS A 29 6.46 10.40 -1.36
C HIS A 29 5.54 9.42 -2.06
N TRP A 30 4.64 8.79 -1.31
CA TRP A 30 3.68 7.87 -1.89
C TRP A 30 2.33 7.96 -1.20
N ARG A 31 1.27 7.64 -1.94
CA ARG A 31 -0.10 7.47 -1.45
C ARG A 31 -0.64 6.15 -1.98
N ALA A 32 -1.21 5.35 -1.11
CA ALA A 32 -1.75 4.04 -1.43
C ALA A 32 -3.24 3.97 -1.12
N TRP A 33 -3.96 3.24 -1.95
CA TRP A 33 -5.35 2.84 -1.76
C TRP A 33 -5.41 1.32 -1.77
N VAL A 34 -5.93 0.77 -0.68
CA VAL A 34 -6.02 -0.67 -0.47
C VAL A 34 -7.44 -1.12 -0.73
N TYR A 35 -7.59 -2.06 -1.65
CA TYR A 35 -8.87 -2.61 -2.08
C TYR A 35 -8.97 -4.08 -1.67
N GLY A 36 -10.13 -4.45 -1.11
CA GLY A 36 -10.57 -5.84 -1.05
C GLY A 36 -11.37 -6.18 -2.31
N PHE A 37 -12.22 -7.21 -2.25
CA PHE A 37 -13.10 -7.55 -3.37
C PHE A 37 -14.00 -6.36 -3.76
N ALA A 38 -13.64 -5.69 -4.86
CA ALA A 38 -14.34 -4.55 -5.48
C ALA A 38 -14.65 -3.36 -4.54
N SER A 39 -13.98 -3.25 -3.38
CA SER A 39 -14.27 -2.22 -2.38
C SER A 39 -13.01 -1.61 -1.79
N LEU A 40 -12.98 -0.28 -1.68
CA LEU A 40 -11.92 0.44 -0.99
C LEU A 40 -12.00 0.12 0.51
N LYS A 41 -10.90 -0.35 1.09
CA LYS A 41 -10.80 -0.69 2.51
C LYS A 41 -10.14 0.42 3.32
N ASP A 42 -9.04 0.97 2.81
CA ASP A 42 -8.34 2.08 3.44
C ASP A 42 -7.51 2.86 2.40
N SER A 43 -7.05 4.05 2.79
CA SER A 43 -6.04 4.82 2.06
C SER A 43 -5.08 5.48 3.03
N PHE A 44 -3.80 5.46 2.71
CA PHE A 44 -2.77 6.08 3.54
C PHE A 44 -1.59 6.55 2.70
N GLU A 45 -0.76 7.40 3.27
CA GLU A 45 0.38 8.02 2.60
C GLU A 45 1.62 8.00 3.48
N GLY A 46 2.78 8.08 2.84
CA GLY A 46 4.05 8.00 3.51
C GLY A 46 5.21 8.51 2.66
N ASN A 47 6.42 8.26 3.15
CA ASN A 47 7.64 8.61 2.47
C ASN A 47 8.69 7.50 2.62
N ALA A 48 9.42 7.28 1.53
CA ALA A 48 10.50 6.31 1.44
C ALA A 48 11.77 7.00 0.92
N PHE A 49 12.91 6.38 1.23
CA PHE A 49 14.20 6.78 0.67
C PHE A 49 14.31 6.35 -0.81
N ASP A 50 13.70 5.22 -1.16
CA ASP A 50 13.72 4.63 -2.49
C ASP A 50 12.37 3.97 -2.81
N GLU A 51 12.03 3.90 -4.10
CA GLU A 51 10.77 3.33 -4.58
C GLU A 51 10.64 1.83 -4.26
N SER A 52 11.75 1.08 -4.20
CA SER A 52 11.75 -0.34 -3.85
C SER A 52 11.28 -0.63 -2.42
N ALA A 53 11.34 0.36 -1.52
CA ALA A 53 10.91 0.21 -0.13
C ALA A 53 9.39 0.37 0.04
N ILE A 54 8.68 0.93 -0.95
CA ILE A 54 7.26 1.28 -0.83
C ILE A 54 6.40 0.05 -0.54
N ALA A 55 6.60 -1.05 -1.28
CA ALA A 55 5.79 -2.26 -1.10
C ALA A 55 5.88 -2.82 0.33
N GLY A 56 7.10 -2.85 0.90
CA GLY A 56 7.31 -3.30 2.28
C GLY A 56 6.72 -2.36 3.32
N GLN A 57 6.79 -1.04 3.09
CA GLN A 57 6.14 -0.06 3.97
C GLN A 57 4.62 -0.21 3.94
N VAL A 58 4.02 -0.34 2.74
CA VAL A 58 2.56 -0.53 2.59
C VAL A 58 2.11 -1.83 3.27
N GLN A 59 2.82 -2.94 3.08
CA GLN A 59 2.51 -4.19 3.75
C GLN A 59 2.55 -4.04 5.28
N THR A 60 3.57 -3.34 5.80
CA THR A 60 3.69 -3.09 7.24
C THR A 60 2.50 -2.26 7.76
N GLU A 61 2.09 -1.22 7.05
CA GLU A 61 0.90 -0.41 7.41
C GLU A 61 -0.39 -1.23 7.39
N VAL A 62 -0.58 -2.09 6.38
CA VAL A 62 -1.75 -2.98 6.30
C VAL A 62 -1.85 -3.89 7.54
N LEU A 63 -0.72 -4.47 7.95
CA LEU A 63 -0.65 -5.32 9.14
C LEU A 63 -0.91 -4.50 10.42
N LEU A 64 -0.26 -3.34 10.58
CA LEU A 64 -0.42 -2.50 11.77
C LEU A 64 -1.85 -1.97 11.95
N ARG A 65 -2.56 -1.73 10.84
CA ARG A 65 -3.94 -1.24 10.83
C ARG A 65 -4.97 -2.37 10.92
N GLY A 66 -4.56 -3.62 10.75
CA GLY A 66 -5.46 -4.77 10.69
C GLY A 66 -6.44 -4.70 9.52
N ILE A 67 -6.00 -4.17 8.37
CA ILE A 67 -6.83 -4.11 7.16
C ILE A 67 -7.01 -5.52 6.60
N ARG A 68 -8.25 -5.88 6.25
CA ARG A 68 -8.61 -7.23 5.80
C ARG A 68 -9.32 -7.25 4.46
N ALA A 69 -9.16 -8.33 3.70
CA ALA A 69 -9.97 -8.58 2.51
C ALA A 69 -11.46 -8.70 2.88
N ALA A 70 -12.36 -8.36 1.95
CA ALA A 70 -13.78 -8.63 2.13
C ALA A 70 -14.05 -10.09 1.75
N ASP A 71 -14.83 -10.81 2.55
CA ASP A 71 -15.43 -12.09 2.17
C ASP A 71 -16.40 -11.95 0.99
#